data_AF-A0A227IQ55-F1
#
_entry.id   AF-A0A227IQ55-F1
#
_cell.length_a   1.000
_cell.length_b   1.000
_cell.length_c   1.000
_cell.angle_alpha   90.00
_cell.angle_beta   90.00
_cell.angle_gamma   90.00
#
_symmetry.space_group_name_H-M   'P 1'
#
loop_
_entity.id
_entity.type
_entity.pdbx_description
1 polymer ?
#
loop_
_entity_poly.entity_id
_entity_poly.type
_entity_poly.pdbx_seq_one_letter_code
_entity_poly.pdbx_strand_id
1 'polypeptide(L)'
;MGALLLSPLAQAKLDVMAHEPYARAMAPGATTSAVFVTFANRSQDDINIVAAETPAAGKVELHDVIKDGDVMKMRQIDRIT
;
A
#
# COMPACT_ATOMS: atom_id res chain seq x y z
N MET A 1 -9.29 34.56 -36.98
CA MET A 1 -9.72 33.31 -36.31
C MET A 1 -8.47 32.61 -35.78
N GLY A 2 -8.11 32.84 -34.51
CA GLY A 2 -6.99 32.15 -33.86
C GLY A 2 -7.54 30.92 -33.14
N ALA A 3 -7.21 29.73 -33.63
CA ALA A 3 -7.61 28.48 -33.00
C ALA A 3 -6.75 28.24 -31.75
N LEU A 4 -7.36 28.32 -30.56
CA LEU A 4 -6.77 27.82 -29.33
C LEU A 4 -6.64 26.30 -29.44
N LEU A 5 -5.41 25.81 -29.53
CA LEU A 5 -5.08 24.40 -29.32
C LEU A 5 -5.22 24.08 -27.83
N LEU A 6 -6.38 23.59 -27.41
CA LEU A 6 -6.53 22.96 -26.11
C LEU A 6 -5.77 21.62 -26.13
N SER A 7 -4.56 21.61 -25.59
CA SER A 7 -3.82 20.40 -25.27
C SER A 7 -4.64 19.54 -24.30
N PRO A 8 -4.95 18.26 -24.60
CA PRO A 8 -5.45 17.35 -23.61
C PRO A 8 -4.24 16.88 -22.79
N LEU A 9 -3.93 17.59 -21.71
CA LEU A 9 -3.20 16.97 -20.61
C LEU A 9 -4.14 15.92 -20.05
N ALA A 10 -3.97 14.67 -20.50
CA ALA A 10 -4.64 13.51 -19.97
C ALA A 10 -4.42 13.50 -18.45
N GLN A 11 -5.47 13.83 -17.71
CA GLN A 11 -5.42 13.85 -16.26
C GLN A 11 -5.45 12.39 -15.82
N ALA A 12 -4.29 11.82 -15.53
CA ALA A 12 -4.19 10.50 -14.93
C ALA A 12 -4.85 10.56 -13.54
N LYS A 13 -6.11 10.15 -13.46
CA LYS A 13 -6.82 9.99 -12.20
C LYS A 13 -6.24 8.74 -11.54
N LEU A 14 -5.32 8.93 -10.60
CA LEU A 14 -4.83 7.84 -9.77
C LEU A 14 -5.86 7.64 -8.65
N ASP A 15 -6.63 6.56 -8.76
CA ASP A 15 -7.70 6.25 -7.80
C ASP A 15 -7.17 5.79 -6.44
N VAL A 16 -5.94 5.28 -6.36
CA VAL A 16 -5.27 4.94 -5.10
C VAL A 16 -3.97 5.71 -4.98
N MET A 17 -3.79 6.42 -3.87
CA MET A 17 -2.56 7.17 -3.59
C MET A 17 -1.82 6.58 -2.40
N ALA A 18 -0.54 6.28 -2.57
CA ALA A 18 0.36 5.91 -1.50
C ALA A 18 0.96 7.16 -0.85
N HIS A 19 0.96 7.19 0.48
CA HIS A 19 1.48 8.27 1.29
C HIS A 19 2.54 7.73 2.25
N GLU A 20 3.65 8.46 2.33
CA GLU A 20 4.72 8.28 3.33
C GLU A 20 5.19 6.82 3.49
N PRO A 21 5.56 6.12 2.40
CA PRO A 21 6.06 4.76 2.52
C PRO A 21 7.39 4.75 3.26
N TYR A 22 7.54 3.88 4.26
CA TYR A 22 8.81 3.68 4.96
C TYR A 22 9.03 2.21 5.34
N ALA A 23 10.29 1.83 5.38
CA ALA A 23 10.73 0.50 5.83
C ALA A 23 11.36 0.60 7.22
N ARG A 24 11.06 -0.37 8.08
CA ARG A 24 11.64 -0.43 9.43
C ARG A 24 12.96 -1.20 9.42
N ALA A 25 14.05 -0.53 9.76
CA ALA A 25 15.33 -1.19 10.01
C ALA A 25 15.21 -2.15 11.21
N MET A 26 15.80 -3.34 11.08
CA MET A 26 15.78 -4.39 12.09
C MET A 26 17.19 -4.65 12.62
N ALA A 27 17.26 -5.30 13.79
CA ALA A 27 18.54 -5.65 14.41
C ALA A 27 19.38 -6.57 13.51
N PRO A 28 20.72 -6.54 13.61
CA PRO A 28 21.58 -7.46 12.88
C PRO A 28 21.17 -8.91 13.10
N GLY A 29 21.01 -9.67 12.02
CA GLY A 29 20.60 -11.08 12.05
C GLY A 29 19.08 -11.32 11.96
N ALA A 30 18.24 -10.28 12.04
CA ALA A 30 16.82 -10.42 11.74
C ALA A 30 16.61 -10.70 10.24
N THR A 31 15.90 -11.78 9.92
CA THR A 31 15.61 -12.18 8.54
C THR A 31 14.36 -11.53 7.95
N THR A 32 13.57 -10.86 8.79
CA THR A 32 12.29 -10.27 8.43
C THR A 32 12.28 -8.79 8.83
N SER A 33 11.80 -7.94 7.93
CA SER A 33 11.53 -6.52 8.16
C SER A 33 10.06 -6.22 7.79
N ALA A 34 9.60 -4.99 8.04
CA ALA A 34 8.27 -4.53 7.73
C ALA A 34 8.31 -3.21 6.96
N VAL A 35 7.40 -3.06 6.00
CA VAL A 35 7.15 -1.82 5.27
C VAL A 35 5.76 -1.33 5.64
N PHE A 36 5.65 -0.02 5.85
CA PHE A 36 4.41 0.65 6.19
C PHE A 36 4.11 1.70 5.14
N VAL A 37 2.87 1.75 4.68
CA VAL A 37 2.38 2.70 3.68
C VAL A 37 0.95 3.07 4.05
N THR A 38 0.59 4.34 3.93
CA THR A 38 -0.79 4.78 4.04
C THR A 38 -1.39 4.89 2.64
N PHE A 39 -2.49 4.20 2.38
CA PHE A 39 -3.19 4.30 1.09
C PHE A 39 -4.47 5.14 1.22
N ALA A 40 -4.71 6.00 0.23
CA ALA A 40 -5.95 6.77 0.09
C ALA A 40 -6.68 6.32 -1.18
N ASN A 41 -7.85 5.70 -1.02
CA ASN A 41 -8.76 5.38 -2.11
C ASN A 41 -9.65 6.60 -2.42
N ARG A 42 -9.61 7.08 -3.67
CA ARG A 42 -10.37 8.22 -4.22
C ARG A 42 -11.40 7.80 -5.27
N SER A 43 -11.61 6.50 -5.44
CA SER A 43 -12.69 5.95 -6.27
C SER A 43 -13.99 5.85 -5.46
N GLN A 44 -15.06 5.42 -6.13
CA GLN A 44 -16.34 5.09 -5.50
C GLN A 44 -16.47 3.59 -5.23
N ASP A 45 -15.46 2.80 -5.59
CA ASP A 45 -15.46 1.35 -5.51
C ASP A 45 -14.45 0.89 -4.46
N ASP A 46 -14.72 -0.26 -3.84
CA ASP A 46 -13.76 -0.91 -2.95
C ASP A 46 -12.53 -1.36 -3.75
N ILE A 47 -11.33 -1.09 -3.23
CA ILE A 47 -10.08 -1.52 -3.84
C ILE A 47 -9.33 -2.42 -2.88
N ASN A 48 -9.02 -3.63 -3.35
CA ASN A 48 -8.32 -4.62 -2.54
C ASN A 48 -6.81 -4.63 -2.87
N ILE A 49 -5.98 -4.46 -1.86
CA ILE A 49 -4.55 -4.76 -1.92
C ILE A 49 -4.40 -6.25 -1.63
N VAL A 50 -3.97 -7.02 -2.63
CA VAL A 50 -3.87 -8.50 -2.54
C VAL A 50 -2.45 -9.02 -2.47
N ALA A 51 -1.46 -8.20 -2.84
CA ALA A 51 -0.04 -8.56 -2.82
C ALA A 51 0.85 -7.32 -2.84
N ALA A 52 2.11 -7.51 -2.49
CA ALA A 52 3.20 -6.57 -2.70
C ALA A 52 4.48 -7.36 -3.03
N GLU A 53 5.43 -6.74 -3.73
CA GLU A 53 6.69 -7.37 -4.10
C GLU A 53 7.86 -6.40 -3.93
N THR A 54 9.05 -6.94 -3.69
CA THR A 54 10.27 -6.16 -3.58
C THR A 54 11.50 -7.02 -3.91
N PRO A 55 12.50 -6.49 -4.61
CA PRO A 55 13.76 -7.21 -4.83
C PRO A 55 14.56 -7.42 -3.54
N ALA A 56 14.21 -6.72 -2.44
CA ALA A 56 14.92 -6.82 -1.16
C ALA A 56 14.54 -8.05 -0.32
N ALA A 57 13.46 -8.78 -0.67
CA ALA A 57 12.96 -9.91 0.09
C ALA A 57 12.45 -11.03 -0.83
N GLY A 58 12.66 -12.29 -0.45
CA GLY A 58 12.15 -13.44 -1.19
C GLY A 58 10.65 -13.72 -0.99
N LYS A 59 10.03 -13.13 0.04
CA LYS A 59 8.60 -13.26 0.35
C LYS A 59 8.08 -11.96 0.96
N VAL A 60 6.86 -11.58 0.59
CA VAL A 60 6.10 -10.48 1.21
C VAL A 60 4.75 -11.01 1.65
N GLU A 61 4.30 -10.59 2.83
CA GLU A 61 3.03 -10.98 3.42
C GLU A 61 2.27 -9.72 3.86
N LEU A 62 0.94 -9.70 3.67
CA LEU A 62 0.06 -8.66 4.20
C LEU A 62 -0.38 -9.05 5.61
N HIS A 63 -0.26 -8.13 6.57
CA HIS A 63 -0.59 -8.39 7.97
C HIS A 63 -1.54 -7.31 8.49
N ASP A 64 -2.48 -7.71 9.34
CA ASP A 64 -3.37 -6.81 10.08
C ASP A 64 -3.27 -7.05 11.59
N VAL A 65 -3.65 -6.04 12.38
CA VAL A 65 -3.68 -6.09 13.84
C VAL A 65 -5.11 -6.36 14.29
N ILE A 66 -5.38 -7.60 14.66
CA ILE A 66 -6.69 -7.99 15.20
C ILE A 66 -6.69 -7.95 16.72
N LYS A 67 -7.81 -7.52 17.30
CA LYS A 67 -8.06 -7.63 18.74
C LYS A 67 -8.74 -8.97 19.03
N ASP A 68 -8.10 -9.78 19.87
CA ASP A 68 -8.61 -11.07 20.35
C ASP A 68 -8.70 -11.04 21.88
N GLY A 69 -9.90 -10.80 22.39
CA GLY A 69 -10.11 -10.45 23.80
C GLY A 69 -9.39 -9.15 24.15
N ASP A 70 -8.48 -9.21 25.11
CA ASP A 70 -7.66 -8.07 25.53
C ASP A 70 -6.26 -8.03 24.87
N VAL A 71 -6.00 -8.93 23.91
CA VAL A 71 -4.69 -9.05 23.26
C VAL A 71 -4.76 -8.57 21.81
N MET A 72 -3.82 -7.70 21.42
CA MET A 72 -3.59 -7.32 20.04
C MET A 72 -2.65 -8.34 19.38
N LYS A 73 -3.04 -8.90 18.24
CA LYS A 73 -2.27 -9.92 17.52
C LYS A 73 -2.05 -9.50 16.06
N MET A 74 -0.80 -9.62 15.61
CA MET A 74 -0.48 -9.55 14.19
C MET A 74 -0.90 -10.85 13.51
N ARG A 75 -1.67 -10.76 12.43
CA ARG A 75 -2.10 -11.92 11.64
C ARG A 75 -1.93 -11.66 10.16
N GLN A 76 -1.38 -12.64 9.45
CA GLN A 76 -1.36 -12.62 7.99
C GLN A 76 -2.78 -12.68 7.43
N ILE A 77 -3.04 -11.86 6.41
CA ILE A 77 -4.30 -11.77 5.68
C ILE A 77 -4.03 -11.89 4.18
N ASP A 78 -5.05 -12.30 3.43
CA ASP A 78 -4.94 -12.45 1.97
C ASP A 78 -5.15 -11.12 1.23
N ARG A 79 -5.85 -10.16 1.85
CA ARG A 79 -6.11 -8.85 1.27
C ARG A 79 -6.42 -7.78 2.32
N ILE A 80 -6.12 -6.53 1.99
CA ILE A 80 -6.57 -5.31 2.68
C ILE A 80 -7.59 -4.62 1.77
N THR A 81 -8.74 -4.21 2.29
CA THR A 81 -9.82 -3.53 1.56
C THR A 81 -9.91 -2.07 1.97
#